data_AF-A0A803PFV4-F1
#
_entry.id   AF-A0A803PFV4-F1
#
_cell.length_a   1.000
_cell.length_b   1.000
_cell.length_c   1.000
_cell.angle_alpha   90.00
_cell.angle_beta   90.00
_cell.angle_gamma   90.00
#
_symmetry.space_group_name_H-M   'P 1'
#
loop_
_entity.id
_entity.type
_entity.pdbx_description
1 polymer ?
#
loop_
_entity_poly.entity_id
_entity_poly.type
_entity_poly.pdbx_seq_one_letter_code
_entity_poly.pdbx_strand_id
1 'polypeptide(L)'
;MCSKVPLISSAIVKATGSDSFNLLVNNGAAAGQVIFHTHIHIIPRKEQDCLWASESLRRQSLKLDQEASRLADLVREQLSSVSPSSSSSGNSEVSEGEGSSLSRS
;
A
#
# COMPACT_ATOMS: atom_id res chain seq x y z
N MET A 1 -13.32 -4.99 -15.29
CA MET A 1 -12.00 -4.49 -15.74
C MET A 1 -10.96 -4.84 -14.69
N CYS A 2 -9.98 -5.69 -15.00
CA CYS A 2 -8.89 -6.00 -14.06
C CYS A 2 -7.72 -5.06 -14.30
N SER A 3 -7.52 -4.08 -13.40
CA SER A 3 -6.31 -3.26 -13.36
C SER A 3 -5.24 -3.99 -12.53
N LYS A 4 -3.98 -3.96 -12.97
CA LYS A 4 -2.85 -4.45 -12.17
C LYS A 4 -2.44 -3.48 -11.05
N VAL A 5 -2.96 -2.25 -11.06
CA VAL A 5 -2.56 -1.21 -10.10
C VAL A 5 -2.83 -1.62 -8.65
N PRO A 6 -4.02 -2.11 -8.24
CA PRO A 6 -4.26 -2.49 -6.84
C PRO A 6 -3.32 -3.60 -6.35
N LEU A 7 -3.03 -4.58 -7.21
CA LEU A 7 -2.10 -5.67 -6.91
C LEU A 7 -0.69 -5.13 -6.64
N ILE A 8 -0.17 -4.32 -7.56
CA ILE A 8 1.19 -3.76 -7.48
C ILE A 8 1.30 -2.79 -6.30
N SER A 9 0.30 -1.92 -6.11
CA SER A 9 0.28 -0.97 -4.99
C SER A 9 0.28 -1.68 -3.64
N SER A 10 -0.52 -2.74 -3.47
CA SER A 10 -0.56 -3.51 -2.21
C SER A 10 0.80 -4.14 -1.90
N ALA A 11 1.47 -4.73 -2.90
CA ALA A 11 2.79 -5.31 -2.73
C ALA A 11 3.84 -4.26 -2.34
N ILE A 12 3.83 -3.08 -2.98
CA ILE A 12 4.74 -1.97 -2.67
C ILE A 12 4.54 -1.47 -1.23
N VAL A 13 3.29 -1.28 -0.80
CA VAL A 13 2.96 -0.82 0.57
C VAL A 13 3.49 -1.80 1.61
N LYS A 14 3.25 -3.11 1.41
CA LYS A 14 3.75 -4.15 2.31
C LYS A 14 5.27 -4.22 2.34
N ALA A 15 5.91 -4.23 1.17
CA ALA A 15 7.37 -4.34 1.05
C ALA A 15 8.11 -3.16 1.68
N THR A 16 7.50 -1.97 1.69
CA THR A 16 8.10 -0.75 2.28
C THR A 16 7.71 -0.52 3.74
N GLY A 17 6.82 -1.35 4.30
CA GLY A 17 6.24 -1.13 5.62
C GLY A 17 5.58 0.23 5.73
N SER A 18 4.82 0.61 4.71
CA SER A 18 4.11 1.89 4.61
C SER A 18 2.64 1.72 4.98
N ASP A 19 1.98 2.82 5.36
CA ASP A 19 0.58 2.80 5.81
C ASP A 19 -0.38 2.96 4.62
N SER A 20 0.06 3.73 3.63
CA SER A 20 -0.75 4.10 2.47
C SER A 20 0.12 4.40 1.25
N PHE A 21 -0.48 4.84 0.15
CA PHE A 21 0.23 5.30 -1.03
C PHE A 21 -0.54 6.40 -1.75
N ASN A 22 0.17 7.26 -2.48
CA ASN A 22 -0.44 8.10 -3.51
C ASN A 22 -0.35 7.43 -4.87
N LEU A 23 -1.41 7.59 -5.67
CA LEU A 23 -1.47 7.20 -7.07
C LEU A 23 -1.54 8.47 -7.92
N LEU A 24 -0.58 8.68 -8.82
CA LEU A 24 -0.46 9.93 -9.57
C LEU A 24 -0.15 9.66 -11.04
N VAL A 25 -0.79 10.44 -11.92
CA VAL A 25 -0.44 10.56 -13.33
C VAL A 25 -0.30 12.04 -13.63
N ASN A 26 0.86 12.45 -14.14
CA ASN A 26 1.08 13.82 -14.60
C ASN A 26 0.83 13.88 -16.10
N ASN A 27 -0.14 14.69 -16.53
CA ASN A 27 -0.49 14.88 -17.93
C ASN A 27 -0.14 16.31 -18.35
N GLY A 28 0.89 16.45 -19.19
CA GLY A 28 1.41 17.73 -19.65
C GLY A 28 2.54 18.30 -18.78
N ALA A 29 3.41 19.10 -19.40
CA ALA A 29 4.60 19.65 -18.75
C ALA A 29 4.26 20.52 -17.51
N ALA A 30 3.18 21.32 -17.58
CA ALA A 30 2.74 22.17 -16.47
C ALA A 30 2.27 21.36 -15.24
N ALA A 31 1.81 20.12 -15.45
CA ALA A 31 1.47 19.18 -14.38
C ALA A 31 2.70 18.42 -13.85
N GLY A 32 3.92 18.73 -14.30
CA GLY A 32 5.15 18.07 -13.89
C GLY A 32 5.50 16.81 -14.67
N GLN A 33 4.90 16.58 -15.85
CA GLN A 33 5.31 15.47 -16.72
C GLN A 33 6.66 15.77 -17.38
N VAL A 34 7.64 14.90 -17.17
CA VAL A 34 8.97 15.00 -17.80
C VAL A 34 9.24 13.89 -18.82
N ILE A 35 8.50 12.77 -18.75
CA ILE A 35 8.57 11.66 -19.71
C ILE A 35 7.19 11.53 -20.39
N PHE A 36 7.15 11.72 -21.70
CA PHE A 36 5.92 11.69 -22.51
C PHE A 36 5.54 10.26 -22.95
N HIS A 37 5.54 9.36 -21.98
CA HIS A 37 4.91 8.03 -22.06
C HIS A 37 3.98 7.92 -20.85
N THR A 38 2.76 7.41 -21.03
CA THR A 38 1.83 7.30 -19.90
C THR A 38 2.41 6.34 -18.87
N HIS A 39 2.64 6.84 -17.66
CA HIS A 39 3.09 6.05 -16.53
C HIS A 39 2.34 6.48 -15.28
N ILE A 40 2.21 5.53 -14.36
CA ILE A 40 1.52 5.72 -13.09
C ILE A 40 2.57 5.69 -12.00
N HIS A 41 2.63 6.75 -11.20
CA HIS A 41 3.42 6.76 -9.98
C HIS A 41 2.64 6.07 -8.86
N ILE A 42 3.28 5.12 -8.19
CA ILE A 42 2.84 4.58 -6.90
C ILE A 42 3.87 5.05 -5.88
N ILE A 43 3.46 5.94 -4.98
CA ILE A 43 4.34 6.57 -4.01
C ILE A 43 3.91 6.09 -2.62
N PRO A 44 4.58 5.10 -2.01
CA PRO A 44 4.26 4.66 -0.65
C PRO A 44 4.46 5.81 0.36
N ARG A 45 3.58 5.89 1.35
CA ARG A 45 3.48 6.97 2.34
C ARG A 45 3.44 6.40 3.75
N LYS A 46 4.13 7.09 4.66
CA LYS A 46 4.03 6.84 6.10
C LYS A 46 3.39 8.02 6.78
N GLU A 47 2.72 7.76 7.91
CA GLU A 47 2.26 8.83 8.77
C GLU A 47 3.43 9.80 9.06
N GLN A 48 3.16 11.11 8.94
CA GLN A 48 4.11 12.19 9.20
C GLN A 48 5.38 12.22 8.31
N ASP A 49 5.39 11.57 7.14
CA ASP A 49 6.51 11.67 6.19
C ASP A 49 6.71 13.07 5.56
N CYS A 50 5.77 13.99 5.82
CA CYS A 50 5.79 15.40 5.43
C CYS A 50 6.03 15.65 3.92
N LEU A 51 5.72 14.68 3.04
CA LEU A 51 6.09 14.72 1.62
C LEU A 51 5.64 16.01 0.89
N TRP A 52 4.47 16.55 1.24
CA TRP A 52 3.90 17.75 0.62
C TRP A 52 4.03 19.02 1.46
N ALA A 53 4.27 18.87 2.77
CA ALA A 53 4.52 20.00 3.65
C ALA A 53 5.96 20.53 3.48
N SER A 54 6.86 19.68 2.99
CA SER A 54 8.24 20.03 2.69
C SER A 54 8.42 20.16 1.18
N GLU A 55 8.36 21.39 0.65
CA GLU A 55 8.81 21.72 -0.71
C GLU A 55 10.29 21.36 -0.94
N SER A 56 11.02 21.03 0.12
CA SER A 56 12.47 20.86 0.14
C SER A 56 12.96 19.40 0.05
N LEU A 57 12.07 18.40 0.03
CA LEU A 57 12.49 17.01 -0.18
C LEU A 57 13.00 16.84 -1.61
N ARG A 58 14.31 17.02 -1.79
CA ARG A 58 14.97 16.78 -3.07
C ARG A 58 14.84 15.30 -3.40
N ARG A 59 14.16 15.02 -4.52
CA ARG A 59 14.22 13.70 -5.16
C ARG A 59 15.68 13.37 -5.46
N GLN A 60 16.17 12.31 -4.83
CA GLN A 60 17.50 11.78 -5.11
C GLN A 60 17.39 10.77 -6.25
N SER A 61 18.40 10.71 -7.10
CA SER A 61 18.50 9.64 -8.09
C SER A 61 18.64 8.31 -7.36
N LEU A 62 17.91 7.29 -7.83
CA LEU A 62 18.07 5.93 -7.34
C LEU A 62 19.52 5.48 -7.56
N LYS A 63 20.15 4.93 -6.53
CA LYS A 63 21.41 4.20 -6.63
C LYS A 63 21.09 2.73 -6.87
N LEU A 64 21.71 2.11 -7.86
CA LEU A 64 21.57 0.67 -8.13
C LEU A 64 22.49 -0.14 -7.21
N ASP A 65 22.24 -0.05 -5.92
CA ASP A 65 23.02 -0.69 -4.87
C ASP A 65 22.26 -1.88 -4.25
N GLN A 66 22.84 -2.42 -3.18
CA GLN A 66 22.27 -3.55 -2.47
C GLN A 66 20.92 -3.23 -1.84
N GLU A 67 20.67 -1.97 -1.44
CA GLU A 67 19.39 -1.56 -0.87
C GLU A 67 18.28 -1.61 -1.93
N ALA A 68 18.54 -1.03 -3.11
CA ALA A 68 17.61 -1.08 -4.23
C ALA A 68 17.28 -2.52 -4.67
N SER A 69 18.29 -3.40 -4.72
CA SER A 69 18.09 -4.82 -5.03
C SER A 69 17.20 -5.51 -3.99
N ARG A 70 17.49 -5.31 -2.70
CA ARG A 70 16.70 -5.89 -1.60
C ARG A 70 15.25 -5.42 -1.64
N LEU A 71 15.00 -4.14 -1.91
CA LEU A 71 13.65 -3.62 -2.03
C LEU A 71 12.91 -4.29 -3.20
N ALA A 72 13.56 -4.47 -4.35
CA ALA A 72 12.98 -5.17 -5.48
C ALA A 72 12.65 -6.65 -5.15
N ASP A 73 13.52 -7.34 -4.39
CA ASP A 73 13.26 -8.70 -3.91
C ASP A 73 12.02 -8.76 -3.02
N LEU A 74 11.92 -7.86 -2.03
CA LEU A 74 10.75 -7.78 -1.15
C LEU A 74 9.46 -7.54 -1.93
N VAL A 75 9.47 -6.64 -2.92
CA VAL A 75 8.29 -6.40 -3.76
C VAL A 75 7.91 -7.65 -4.56
N ARG A 76 8.89 -8.38 -5.12
CA ARG A 76 8.64 -9.62 -5.86
C ARG A 76 8.06 -10.73 -4.98
N GLU A 77 8.53 -10.84 -3.74
CA GLU A 77 7.97 -11.76 -2.74
C GLU A 77 6.51 -11.43 -2.43
N GLN A 78 6.20 -10.15 -2.18
CA GLN A 78 4.83 -9.69 -1.92
C GLN A 78 3.89 -9.86 -3.12
N LEU A 79 4.40 -9.80 -4.36
CA LEU A 79 3.63 -10.10 -5.56
C LEU A 79 3.35 -11.61 -5.71
N SER A 80 4.28 -12.45 -5.27
CA SER A 80 4.19 -13.91 -5.40
C SER A 80 3.31 -14.54 -4.31
N SER A 81 3.19 -13.89 -3.15
CA SER A 81 2.34 -14.34 -2.04
C SER A 81 0.84 -14.11 -2.29
N VAL A 82 0.48 -13.33 -3.32
CA VAL A 82 -0.91 -13.12 -3.76
C VAL A 82 -1.30 -14.23 -4.74
N SER A 83 -1.31 -15.48 -4.27
CA SER A 83 -2.12 -16.52 -4.90
C SER A 83 -3.58 -16.31 -4.51
N PRO A 84 -4.56 -16.53 -5.42
CA PRO A 84 -5.97 -16.37 -5.08
C PRO A 84 -6.41 -17.59 -4.27
N SER A 85 -6.22 -17.60 -2.95
CA SER A 85 -6.84 -18.59 -2.08
C SER A 85 -7.88 -17.95 -1.16
N SER A 86 -9.12 -18.32 -1.46
CA SER A 86 -10.19 -18.72 -0.54
C SER A 86 -10.60 -17.74 0.56
N SER A 87 -11.84 -17.26 0.40
CA SER A 87 -12.78 -16.95 1.49
C SER A 87 -12.46 -17.68 2.79
N SER A 88 -11.92 -16.96 3.78
CA SER A 88 -11.97 -17.39 5.17
C SER A 88 -13.39 -17.13 5.67
N SER A 89 -14.22 -18.18 5.62
CA SER A 89 -15.47 -18.25 6.37
C SER A 89 -15.17 -17.96 7.84
N GLY A 90 -15.67 -16.83 8.34
CA GLY A 90 -15.72 -16.58 9.77
C GLY A 90 -16.68 -17.59 10.39
N ASN A 91 -16.15 -18.50 11.19
CA ASN A 91 -16.98 -19.34 12.04
C ASN A 91 -17.27 -18.58 13.33
N SER A 92 -18.55 -18.38 13.57
CA SER A 92 -19.14 -17.85 14.79
C SER A 92 -18.86 -18.77 15.98
N GLU A 93 -18.32 -18.23 17.06
CA GLU A 93 -18.55 -18.78 18.40
C GLU A 93 -19.54 -17.87 19.13
N VAL A 94 -20.79 -18.33 19.16
CA VAL A 94 -21.81 -17.87 20.12
C VAL A 94 -21.50 -18.58 21.42
N SER A 95 -21.09 -17.83 22.44
CA SER A 95 -21.00 -18.36 23.80
C SER A 95 -22.33 -18.06 24.50
N GLU A 96 -23.16 -19.08 24.64
CA GLU A 96 -24.32 -19.08 25.52
C GLU A 96 -23.83 -19.04 26.98
N GLY A 97 -24.21 -17.99 27.70
CA GLY A 97 -24.04 -17.88 29.15
C GLY A 97 -25.39 -17.55 29.76
N GLU A 98 -25.95 -18.54 30.47
CA GLU A 98 -27.25 -18.54 31.13
C GLU A 98 -27.42 -17.39 32.15
N GLY A 99 -28.68 -16.98 32.31
CA GLY A 99 -29.05 -15.75 33.02
C GLY A 99 -29.13 -15.84 34.54
N SER A 100 -29.45 -14.68 35.14
CA SER A 100 -30.20 -14.62 36.39
C SER A 100 -30.84 -13.24 36.56
N SER A 101 -32.16 -13.22 36.38
CA SER A 101 -33.19 -12.70 37.30
C SER A 101 -32.87 -11.56 38.30
N LEU A 102 -33.76 -10.55 38.30
CA LEU A 102 -34.19 -9.67 39.41
C LEU A 102 -33.13 -8.70 39.98
N SER A 103 -33.37 -7.40 40.17
CA SER A 103 -34.55 -6.72 40.69
C SER A 103 -34.43 -5.20 40.53
N ARG A 104 -35.58 -4.54 40.64
CA ARG A 104 -35.83 -3.09 40.70
C ARG A 104 -34.96 -2.36 41.74
N SER A 105 -34.57 -1.13 41.42
CA SER A 105 -34.68 0.10 42.26
C SER A 105 -34.44 1.32 41.39
#